data_AF-A0A6M3L2R9-F1
#
_entry.id   AF-A0A6M3L2R9-F1
#
_cell.length_a   1.000
_cell.length_b   1.000
_cell.length_c   1.000
_cell.angle_alpha   90.00
_cell.angle_beta   90.00
_cell.angle_gamma   90.00
#
_symmetry.space_group_name_H-M   'P 1'
#
loop_
_entity.id
_entity.type
_entity.pdbx_description
1 polymer ?
#
loop_
_entity_poly.entity_id
_entity_poly.type
_entity_poly.pdbx_seq_one_letter_code
_entity_poly.pdbx_strand_id
1 'polypeptide(L)'
;GSVTTTRGQAVCFPFLAKYNSTGGAQSLDQPLDTLTTHDRYGLAMALLVQTMQELQVVDIGFRMLAVDELAAAQGFPAGYYLHGTKAEQVKQVGNSVCPDVAEAICRTLAEAA
;
A
#
# COMPACT_ATOMS: atom_id res chain seq x y z
N GLY A 1 -0.18 20.23 9.47
CA GLY A 1 -1.33 20.77 8.71
C GLY A 1 -2.59 20.09 9.20
N SER A 2 -3.63 20.86 9.50
CA SER A 2 -4.94 20.32 9.88
C SER A 2 -5.89 20.30 8.69
N VAL A 3 -6.50 19.16 8.40
CA VAL A 3 -7.61 18.98 7.46
C VAL A 3 -8.90 19.22 8.20
N THR A 4 -9.78 20.02 7.61
CA THR A 4 -11.11 20.29 8.16
C THR A 4 -12.12 19.42 7.43
N THR A 5 -12.74 18.47 8.12
CA THR A 5 -13.97 17.81 7.63
C THR A 5 -15.17 18.53 8.24
N THR A 6 -16.37 18.31 7.71
CA THR A 6 -17.59 18.98 8.20
C THR A 6 -17.76 18.76 9.70
N ARG A 7 -17.40 19.77 10.51
CA ARG A 7 -17.36 19.82 11.99
C ARG A 7 -16.12 19.23 12.71
N GLY A 8 -14.93 19.26 12.13
CA GLY A 8 -13.70 18.96 12.89
C GLY A 8 -12.41 19.37 12.19
N GLN A 9 -11.41 19.78 12.96
CA GLN A 9 -10.02 19.97 12.48
C GLN A 9 -9.18 18.76 12.92
N ALA A 10 -8.48 18.12 12.00
CA ALA A 10 -7.65 16.94 12.27
C ALA A 10 -6.27 17.10 11.63
N VAL A 11 -5.18 16.73 12.30
CA VAL A 11 -3.84 16.78 11.68
C VAL A 11 -3.74 15.70 10.59
N CYS A 12 -3.36 16.08 9.37
CA CYS A 12 -3.11 15.12 8.30
C CYS A 12 -1.69 14.56 8.41
N PHE A 13 -1.61 13.34 8.92
CA PHE A 13 -0.46 12.46 8.77
C PHE A 13 -0.67 11.54 7.57
N PRO A 14 0.39 11.00 6.96
CA PRO A 14 0.24 10.02 5.89
C PRO A 14 -0.48 8.77 6.38
N PHE A 15 -1.42 8.25 5.59
CA PHE A 15 -2.17 7.02 5.91
C PHE A 15 -2.56 6.25 4.65
N LEU A 16 -2.89 4.97 4.81
CA LEU A 16 -3.43 4.14 3.75
C LEU A 16 -4.96 4.12 3.83
N ALA A 17 -5.63 4.58 2.79
CA ALA A 17 -7.05 4.42 2.59
C ALA A 17 -7.34 3.06 1.96
N LYS A 18 -8.13 2.24 2.64
CA LYS A 18 -8.65 0.99 2.07
C LYS A 18 -9.85 1.31 1.17
N TYR A 19 -9.72 0.99 -0.11
CA TYR A 19 -10.77 1.16 -1.10
C TYR A 19 -11.55 -0.14 -1.29
N ASN A 20 -12.21 -0.58 -0.22
CA ASN A 20 -13.20 -1.65 -0.22
C ASN A 20 -14.46 -1.16 0.51
N SER A 21 -15.59 -1.85 0.31
CA SER A 21 -16.90 -1.46 0.84
C SER A 21 -17.00 -1.36 2.38
N THR A 22 -15.94 -1.77 3.10
CA THR A 22 -15.78 -1.70 4.56
C THR A 22 -14.51 -0.94 4.99
N GLY A 23 -13.89 -0.21 4.06
CA GLY A 23 -12.55 0.35 4.24
C GLY A 23 -12.50 1.67 5.01
N GLY A 24 -11.53 1.78 5.92
CA GLY A 24 -11.18 2.99 6.64
C GLY A 24 -9.71 3.39 6.42
N ALA A 25 -9.25 4.37 7.19
CA ALA A 25 -7.85 4.74 7.23
C ALA A 25 -7.03 3.74 8.07
N GLN A 26 -5.88 3.33 7.55
CA GLN A 26 -4.89 2.49 8.21
C GLN A 26 -3.59 3.28 8.41
N SER A 27 -3.00 3.16 9.60
CA SER A 27 -1.67 3.73 9.89
C SER A 27 -0.58 3.03 9.07
N LEU A 28 0.44 3.79 8.66
CA LEU A 28 1.64 3.24 8.01
C LEU A 28 2.48 2.36 8.93
N ASP A 29 2.34 2.50 10.25
CA ASP A 29 3.08 1.71 11.24
C ASP A 29 2.49 0.30 11.46
N GLN A 30 1.32 0.02 10.87
CA GLN A 30 0.67 -1.27 10.98
C GLN A 30 0.92 -2.10 9.73
N PRO A 31 1.12 -3.42 9.87
CA PRO A 31 1.24 -4.32 8.72
C PRO A 31 0.04 -4.18 7.78
N LEU A 32 0.29 -4.21 6.47
CA LEU A 32 -0.77 -4.21 5.46
C LEU A 32 -1.70 -5.41 5.66
N ASP A 33 -3.01 -5.25 5.50
CA ASP A 33 -3.89 -6.42 5.44
C ASP A 33 -3.65 -7.18 4.12
N THR A 34 -4.37 -8.29 3.94
CA THR A 34 -4.31 -9.15 2.75
C THR A 34 -4.35 -8.33 1.46
N LEU A 35 -3.31 -8.50 0.64
CA LEU A 35 -3.26 -7.99 -0.71
C LEU A 35 -4.20 -8.80 -1.59
N THR A 36 -5.10 -8.10 -2.28
CA THR A 36 -6.07 -8.74 -3.18
C THR A 36 -5.67 -8.55 -4.63
N THR A 37 -6.37 -9.23 -5.54
CA THR A 37 -6.17 -9.16 -6.99
C THR A 37 -6.55 -7.82 -7.65
N HIS A 38 -6.97 -6.83 -6.86
CA HIS A 38 -7.37 -5.51 -7.32
C HIS A 38 -6.68 -4.41 -6.51
N ASP A 39 -6.48 -3.25 -7.15
CA ASP A 39 -5.97 -2.04 -6.50
C ASP A 39 -6.94 -1.60 -5.40
N ARG A 40 -6.60 -1.86 -4.13
CA ARG A 40 -7.44 -1.52 -2.97
C ARG A 40 -6.76 -0.67 -1.90
N TYR A 41 -5.48 -0.34 -2.07
CA TYR A 41 -4.75 0.51 -1.14
C TYR A 41 -4.36 1.82 -1.82
N GLY A 42 -4.89 2.92 -1.30
CA GLY A 42 -4.53 4.28 -1.69
C GLY A 42 -3.71 4.97 -0.60
N LEU A 43 -2.53 5.48 -0.94
CA LEU A 43 -1.75 6.32 -0.04
C LEU A 43 -2.27 7.76 -0.10
N ALA A 44 -2.71 8.27 1.05
CA ALA A 44 -3.07 9.67 1.24
C ALA A 44 -1.97 10.38 2.03
N MET A 45 -1.47 11.50 1.51
CA MET A 45 -0.40 12.27 2.16
C MET A 45 -0.54 13.76 1.89
N ALA A 46 -0.31 14.59 2.91
CA ALA A 46 -0.19 16.03 2.75
C ALA A 46 1.08 16.38 1.95
N LEU A 47 0.91 17.07 0.82
CA LEU A 47 1.98 17.63 0.01
C LEU A 47 2.13 19.12 0.35
N LEU A 48 3.32 19.50 0.81
CA LEU A 48 3.68 20.89 1.02
C LEU A 48 4.46 21.40 -0.19
N VAL A 49 3.77 22.00 -1.15
CA VAL A 49 4.42 22.76 -2.22
C VAL A 49 4.79 24.13 -1.66
N GLN A 50 6.02 24.61 -1.91
CA GLN A 50 6.58 25.84 -1.33
C GLN A 50 5.64 27.06 -1.49
N THR A 51 4.99 27.22 -2.65
CA THR A 51 4.03 28.29 -2.93
C THR A 51 2.75 28.22 -2.10
N MET A 52 2.39 27.07 -1.54
CA MET A 52 1.17 26.88 -0.75
C MET A 52 1.39 27.12 0.76
N GLN A 53 2.64 27.08 1.23
CA GLN A 53 2.98 27.41 2.62
C GLN A 53 2.66 28.87 2.95
N GLU A 54 2.90 29.79 2.02
CA GLU A 54 2.62 31.23 2.17
C GLU A 54 1.12 31.52 2.25
N LEU A 55 0.29 30.69 1.62
CA LEU A 55 -1.16 30.81 1.59
C LEU A 55 -1.85 30.00 2.69
N GLN A 56 -1.10 29.31 3.56
CA GLN A 56 -1.62 28.34 4.53
C GLN A 56 -2.51 27.25 3.91
N VAL A 57 -2.29 26.93 2.63
CA VAL A 57 -2.98 25.86 1.91
C VAL A 57 -2.11 24.61 1.96
N VAL A 58 -2.72 23.46 2.20
CA VAL A 58 -2.06 22.15 2.14
C VAL A 58 -2.81 21.31 1.13
N ASP A 59 -2.11 20.82 0.11
CA ASP A 59 -2.70 19.88 -0.84
C ASP A 59 -2.60 18.46 -0.28
N ILE A 60 -3.57 17.61 -0.57
CA ILE A 60 -3.58 16.21 -0.14
C ILE A 60 -3.45 15.35 -1.37
N GLY A 61 -2.25 14.80 -1.56
CA GLY A 61 -1.99 13.82 -2.61
C GLY A 61 -2.67 12.49 -2.28
N PHE A 62 -3.29 11.90 -3.30
CA PHE A 62 -3.86 10.56 -3.22
C PHE A 62 -3.43 9.74 -4.44
N ARG A 63 -2.86 8.56 -4.21
CA ARG A 63 -2.58 7.60 -5.29
C ARG A 63 -2.72 6.16 -4.82
N MET A 64 -3.05 5.26 -5.72
CA MET A 64 -2.96 3.82 -5.45
C MET A 64 -1.49 3.41 -5.26
N LEU A 65 -1.25 2.38 -4.45
CA LEU A 65 0.06 1.75 -4.39
C LEU A 65 0.47 1.22 -5.77
N ALA A 66 1.75 1.35 -6.09
CA ALA A 66 2.37 0.83 -7.30
C ALA A 66 2.60 -0.68 -7.18
N VAL A 67 2.81 -1.34 -8.32
CA VAL A 67 3.06 -2.79 -8.35
C VAL A 67 4.28 -3.15 -7.50
N ASP A 68 5.35 -2.39 -7.60
CA ASP A 68 6.58 -2.65 -6.84
C ASP A 68 6.37 -2.51 -5.33
N GLU A 69 5.50 -1.59 -4.89
CA GLU A 69 5.14 -1.43 -3.48
C GLU A 69 4.30 -2.61 -2.98
N LEU A 70 3.38 -3.10 -3.81
CA LEU A 70 2.58 -4.29 -3.50
C LEU A 70 3.45 -5.56 -3.49
N ALA A 71 4.37 -5.70 -4.44
CA ALA A 71 5.30 -6.82 -4.50
C ALA A 71 6.24 -6.83 -3.28
N ALA A 72 6.75 -5.67 -2.87
CA ALA A 72 7.54 -5.54 -1.66
C ALA A 72 6.75 -5.92 -0.40
N ALA A 73 5.47 -5.48 -0.30
CA ALA A 73 4.60 -5.86 0.81
C ALA A 73 4.30 -7.37 0.85
N GLN A 74 4.30 -8.05 -0.30
CA GLN A 74 4.15 -9.50 -0.41
C GLN A 74 5.47 -10.27 -0.13
N GLY A 75 6.60 -9.56 0.01
CA GLY A 75 7.91 -10.15 0.28
C GLY A 75 8.70 -10.55 -0.97
N PHE A 76 8.36 -10.05 -2.15
CA PHE A 76 9.19 -10.28 -3.33
C PHE A 76 10.54 -9.55 -3.21
N PRO A 77 11.64 -10.16 -3.70
CA PRO A 77 12.94 -9.52 -3.68
C PRO A 77 12.96 -8.28 -4.58
N ALA A 78 13.79 -7.30 -4.23
CA ALA A 78 13.99 -6.10 -5.04
C ALA A 78 14.45 -6.50 -6.46
N GLY A 79 13.78 -5.96 -7.47
CA GLY A 79 14.06 -6.28 -8.88
C GLY A 79 13.36 -7.54 -9.41
N TYR A 80 12.49 -8.20 -8.63
CA TYR A 80 11.61 -9.24 -9.16
C TYR A 80 10.69 -8.66 -10.23
N TYR A 81 10.76 -9.23 -11.45
CA TYR A 81 10.07 -8.67 -12.61
C TYR A 81 8.74 -9.37 -12.87
N LEU A 82 7.64 -8.62 -12.80
CA LEU A 82 6.29 -9.09 -13.12
C LEU A 82 5.93 -8.73 -14.56
N HIS A 83 5.31 -9.66 -15.28
CA HIS A 83 4.98 -9.49 -16.70
C HIS A 83 3.51 -9.08 -16.91
N GLY A 84 3.25 -8.38 -18.02
CA GLY A 84 1.90 -7.99 -18.45
C GLY A 84 1.53 -6.56 -18.07
N THR A 85 0.24 -6.23 -18.19
CA THR A 85 -0.34 -4.95 -17.80
C THR A 85 -0.32 -4.75 -16.28
N LYS A 86 -0.46 -3.51 -15.82
CA LYS A 86 -0.52 -3.20 -14.37
C LYS A 86 -1.56 -4.08 -13.65
N ALA A 87 -2.76 -4.21 -14.21
CA ALA A 87 -3.83 -5.01 -13.62
C ALA A 87 -3.48 -6.51 -13.53
N GLU A 88 -2.77 -7.05 -14.53
CA GLU A 88 -2.30 -8.45 -14.51
C GLU A 88 -1.19 -8.65 -13.49
N GLN A 89 -0.29 -7.67 -13.33
CA GLN A 89 0.78 -7.74 -12.34
C GLN A 89 0.20 -7.68 -10.90
N VAL A 90 -0.78 -6.81 -10.65
CA VAL A 90 -1.49 -6.74 -9.36
C VAL A 90 -2.18 -8.07 -9.04
N LYS A 91 -2.80 -8.70 -10.04
CA LYS A 91 -3.38 -10.05 -9.90
C LYS A 91 -2.33 -11.10 -9.57
N GLN A 92 -1.15 -11.05 -10.18
CA GLN A 92 -0.05 -11.98 -9.89
C GLN A 92 0.41 -11.85 -8.43
N VAL A 93 0.62 -10.62 -7.96
CA VAL A 93 1.00 -10.38 -6.56
C VAL A 93 -0.09 -10.86 -5.61
N GLY A 94 -1.35 -10.45 -5.82
CA GLY A 94 -2.46 -10.79 -4.93
C GLY A 94 -2.84 -12.28 -4.89
N ASN A 95 -2.48 -13.06 -5.92
CA ASN A 95 -2.68 -14.51 -5.94
C ASN A 95 -1.46 -15.31 -5.47
N SER A 96 -0.32 -14.66 -5.26
CA SER A 96 0.91 -15.33 -4.85
C SER A 96 0.87 -15.71 -3.37
N VAL A 97 1.68 -16.72 -3.01
CA VAL A 97 2.04 -16.99 -1.62
C VAL A 97 3.30 -16.19 -1.31
N CYS A 98 3.41 -15.60 -0.11
CA CYS A 98 4.60 -14.85 0.29
C CYS A 98 5.86 -15.72 0.11
N PRO A 99 6.92 -15.23 -0.57
CA PRO A 99 8.12 -16.01 -0.85
C PRO A 99 8.75 -16.61 0.41
N ASP A 100 8.86 -15.84 1.50
CA ASP A 100 9.43 -16.31 2.78
C ASP A 100 8.64 -17.49 3.38
N VAL A 101 7.30 -17.44 3.26
CA VAL A 101 6.41 -18.51 3.74
C VAL A 101 6.56 -19.75 2.86
N ALA A 102 6.60 -19.56 1.54
CA ALA A 102 6.79 -20.66 0.60
C ALA A 102 8.15 -21.34 0.81
N GLU A 103 9.22 -20.56 1.04
CA GLU A 103 10.55 -21.08 1.35
C GLU A 103 10.55 -21.89 2.64
N ALA A 104 9.95 -21.38 3.72
CA ALA A 104 9.88 -22.09 5.00
C ALA A 104 9.18 -23.44 4.87
N ILE A 105 8.07 -23.49 4.13
CA ILE A 105 7.34 -24.75 3.86
C ILE A 105 8.21 -25.70 3.03
N CYS A 106 8.80 -25.24 1.93
CA CYS A 106 9.64 -26.08 1.08
C CYS A 106 10.87 -26.62 1.82
N ARG A 107 11.52 -25.80 2.66
CA ARG A 107 12.68 -26.19 3.46
C ARG A 107 12.34 -27.31 4.43
N THR A 108 11.25 -27.15 5.18
CA THR A 108 10.80 -28.17 6.14
C THR A 108 10.42 -29.49 5.46
N LEU A 109 9.82 -29.44 4.27
CA LEU A 109 9.54 -30.64 3.48
C LEU A 109 10.81 -31.32 2.97
N ALA A 110 11.81 -30.54 2.53
CA ALA A 110 13.07 -31.07 2.04
C ALA A 110 13.92 -31.73 3.15
N GLU A 111 13.88 -31.19 4.37
CA GLU A 111 14.57 -31.77 5.54
C GLU A 111 13.91 -33.06 6.06
N ALA A 112 12.61 -33.23 5.79
CA ALA A 112 11.85 -34.40 6.20
C ALA A 112 11.88 -35.57 5.19
N ALA A 113 12.45 -35.35 3.99
CA ALA A 113 12.56 -36.32 2.91
C ALA A 113 13.88 -37.10 2.97
#